data_AF-A0A4Y8CDI0-F1
#
_entry.id   AF-A0A4Y8CDI0-F1
#
_cell.length_a   1.000
_cell.length_b   1.000
_cell.length_c   1.000
_cell.angle_alpha   90.00
_cell.angle_beta   90.00
_cell.angle_gamma   90.00
#
_symmetry.space_group_name_H-M   'P 1'
#
loop_
_entity.id
_entity.type
_entity.pdbx_description
1 polymer ?
#
loop_
_entity_poly.entity_id
_entity_poly.type
_entity_poly.pdbx_seq_one_letter_code
_entity_poly.pdbx_strand_id
1 'polypeptide(L)'
;MKKAKLIFKDNTPFSLDFDDFYFNSKDGLNESKFVYTHSFEWKNQENFIIAESGFGIGLNFFLTLKRFLQTTPSKRPKKLFYISVEAFYIEKEQLREIYQKLGFYEEFKELLEQFLKFYPKAKEGIYRFYFEDCFLDLVFEDIAVLKELDFKADVWYLDGFSPNKNSQMFDENLIFEVARLSKKNTQICTFSSAGFLQKNLKKYGFRVEKTKGFRKREMIKAYLENELEF
;
A
#
# COMPACT_ATOMS: atom_id res chain seq x y z
N MET A 1 -13.96 13.27 6.91
CA MET A 1 -13.04 12.14 7.14
C MET A 1 -13.20 11.54 8.53
N LYS A 2 -13.35 10.22 8.62
CA LYS A 2 -13.47 9.48 9.89
C LYS A 2 -12.07 9.32 10.52
N LYS A 3 -11.95 9.50 11.84
CA LYS A 3 -10.71 9.18 12.56
C LYS A 3 -10.65 7.68 12.87
N ALA A 4 -9.46 7.10 12.76
CA ALA A 4 -9.20 5.71 13.13
C ALA A 4 -9.40 5.51 14.64
N LYS A 5 -10.15 4.48 15.04
CA LYS A 5 -10.24 4.07 16.46
C LYS A 5 -9.16 3.05 16.75
N LEU A 6 -8.11 3.49 17.45
CA LEU A 6 -6.90 2.71 17.68
C LEU A 6 -6.66 2.48 19.17
N ILE A 7 -6.24 1.27 19.51
CA ILE A 7 -5.62 0.95 20.80
C ILE A 7 -4.30 0.22 20.57
N PHE A 8 -3.45 0.13 21.58
CA PHE A 8 -2.24 -0.69 21.52
C PHE A 8 -2.45 -2.01 22.26
N LYS A 9 -2.16 -3.13 21.60
CA LYS A 9 -2.01 -4.45 22.22
C LYS A 9 -0.58 -4.92 21.96
N ASP A 10 0.19 -5.22 23.00
CA ASP A 10 1.62 -5.58 22.88
C ASP A 10 2.41 -4.61 21.99
N ASN A 11 2.30 -3.30 22.28
CA ASN A 11 2.89 -2.19 21.53
C ASN A 11 2.47 -2.08 20.05
N THR A 12 1.45 -2.82 19.65
CA THR A 12 1.01 -2.91 18.25
C THR A 12 -0.36 -2.26 18.08
N PRO A 13 -0.53 -1.33 17.12
CA PRO A 13 -1.78 -0.69 16.83
C PRO A 13 -2.81 -1.70 16.35
N PHE A 14 -3.92 -1.71 17.06
CA PHE A 14 -5.08 -2.54 16.81
C PHE A 14 -6.25 -1.63 16.45
N SER A 15 -6.87 -1.91 15.29
CA SER A 15 -8.05 -1.20 14.83
C SER A 15 -9.28 -1.71 15.56
N LEU A 16 -9.99 -0.85 16.27
CA LEU A 16 -11.31 -1.17 16.82
C LEU A 16 -12.39 -1.17 15.74
N ASP A 17 -12.17 -0.45 14.63
CA ASP A 17 -13.12 -0.40 13.52
C ASP A 17 -13.15 -1.74 12.74
N PHE A 18 -12.01 -2.43 12.66
CA PHE A 18 -11.86 -3.69 11.91
C PHE A 18 -11.57 -4.91 12.78
N ASP A 19 -11.42 -4.72 14.09
CA ASP A 19 -11.08 -5.78 15.05
C ASP A 19 -9.87 -6.63 14.58
N ASP A 20 -8.83 -5.93 14.13
CA ASP A 20 -7.62 -6.51 13.54
C ASP A 20 -6.41 -5.59 13.74
N PHE A 21 -5.21 -6.13 13.64
CA PHE A 21 -3.96 -5.37 13.75
C PHE A 21 -3.61 -4.68 12.43
N TYR A 22 -3.00 -3.49 12.48
CA TYR A 22 -2.49 -2.83 11.26
C TYR A 22 -1.32 -3.58 10.62
N PHE A 23 -0.59 -4.38 11.42
CA PHE A 23 0.50 -5.23 10.96
C PHE A 23 0.83 -6.27 12.04
N ASN A 24 1.57 -7.30 11.66
CA ASN A 24 2.07 -8.30 12.59
C ASN A 24 3.19 -7.73 13.48
N SER A 25 2.98 -7.72 14.79
CA SER A 25 3.83 -7.04 15.78
C SER A 25 5.28 -7.48 15.83
N LYS A 26 5.56 -8.77 15.61
CA LYS A 26 6.90 -9.33 15.84
C LYS A 26 7.85 -9.19 14.66
N ASP A 27 7.33 -8.99 13.44
CA ASP A 27 8.17 -8.94 12.23
C ASP A 27 7.54 -8.17 11.05
N GLY A 28 6.62 -7.24 11.34
CA GLY A 28 5.82 -6.53 10.32
C GLY A 28 6.68 -5.82 9.28
N LEU A 29 7.85 -5.31 9.66
CA LEU A 29 8.79 -4.69 8.74
C LEU A 29 9.33 -5.68 7.70
N ASN A 30 9.72 -6.89 8.11
CA ASN A 30 10.19 -7.91 7.17
C ASN A 30 9.04 -8.55 6.39
N GLU A 31 7.85 -8.68 6.97
CA GLU A 31 6.64 -9.08 6.23
C GLU A 31 6.33 -8.07 5.11
N SER A 32 6.25 -6.77 5.42
CA SER A 32 6.04 -5.73 4.40
C SER A 32 7.14 -5.71 3.34
N LYS A 33 8.41 -5.90 3.75
CA LYS A 33 9.51 -6.03 2.77
C LYS A 33 9.30 -7.21 1.84
N PHE A 34 8.98 -8.38 2.37
CA PHE A 34 8.82 -9.61 1.61
C PHE A 34 7.57 -9.62 0.71
N VAL A 35 6.46 -9.10 1.21
CA VAL A 35 5.15 -9.13 0.53
C VAL A 35 5.01 -8.01 -0.48
N TYR A 36 5.56 -6.82 -0.20
CA TYR A 36 5.38 -5.64 -1.04
C TYR A 36 6.69 -5.14 -1.64
N THR A 37 7.58 -4.60 -0.80
CA THR A 37 8.62 -3.70 -1.31
C THR A 37 9.78 -4.39 -1.99
N HIS A 38 10.00 -5.69 -1.77
CA HIS A 38 11.02 -6.50 -2.46
C HIS A 38 10.38 -7.55 -3.39
N SER A 39 9.09 -7.42 -3.68
CA SER A 39 8.32 -8.42 -4.44
C SER A 39 8.46 -8.27 -5.95
N PHE A 40 9.04 -7.15 -6.39
CA PHE A 40 9.19 -6.74 -7.77
C PHE A 40 10.54 -6.03 -7.95
N GLU A 41 11.06 -6.05 -9.16
CA GLU A 41 12.26 -5.30 -9.52
C GLU A 41 11.91 -3.93 -10.10
N TRP A 42 12.77 -2.95 -9.82
CA TRP A 42 12.66 -1.66 -10.46
C TRP A 42 12.91 -1.79 -11.96
N LYS A 43 12.09 -1.10 -12.76
CA LYS A 43 12.31 -0.97 -14.19
C LYS A 43 13.04 0.35 -14.45
N ASN A 44 14.07 0.32 -15.29
CA ASN A 44 14.72 1.55 -15.76
C ASN A 44 13.79 2.23 -16.79
N GLN A 45 12.98 3.16 -16.30
CA GLN A 45 12.03 3.92 -17.10
C GLN A 45 11.88 5.34 -16.53
N GLU A 46 11.24 6.24 -17.28
CA GLU A 46 11.08 7.63 -16.86
C GLU A 46 10.24 7.74 -15.57
N ASN A 47 9.04 7.14 -15.58
CA ASN A 47 8.09 7.18 -14.48
C ASN A 47 7.71 5.75 -14.08
N PHE A 48 7.62 5.50 -12.79
CA PHE A 48 7.10 4.25 -12.23
C PHE A 48 6.00 4.58 -11.23
N ILE A 49 4.85 3.95 -11.36
CA ILE A 49 3.68 4.23 -10.52
C ILE A 49 3.39 3.04 -9.61
N ILE A 50 3.36 3.27 -8.30
CA ILE A 50 2.88 2.31 -7.30
C ILE A 50 1.56 2.84 -6.76
N ALA A 51 0.54 1.99 -6.71
CA ALA A 51 -0.73 2.31 -6.09
C ALA A 51 -1.03 1.37 -4.92
N GLU A 52 -1.65 1.88 -3.86
CA GLU A 52 -1.92 1.14 -2.61
C GLU A 52 -3.36 1.37 -2.15
N SER A 53 -4.03 0.30 -1.73
CA SER A 53 -5.45 0.32 -1.32
C SER A 53 -5.70 0.67 0.14
N GLY A 54 -4.67 1.03 0.89
CA GLY A 54 -4.73 1.34 2.32
C GLY A 54 -3.39 1.85 2.83
N PHE A 55 -3.28 3.16 3.09
CA PHE A 55 -2.01 3.75 3.57
C PHE A 55 -1.67 3.29 4.99
N GLY A 56 -2.69 3.20 5.86
CA GLY A 56 -2.56 2.92 7.28
C GLY A 56 -1.56 3.85 7.96
N ILE A 57 -0.47 3.27 8.45
CA ILE A 57 0.62 4.02 9.11
C ILE A 57 1.71 4.49 8.13
N GLY A 58 1.58 4.18 6.84
CA GLY A 58 2.54 4.53 5.78
C GLY A 58 3.75 3.60 5.67
N LEU A 59 3.76 2.46 6.37
CA LEU A 59 4.94 1.59 6.45
C LEU A 59 5.43 1.12 5.07
N ASN A 60 4.54 0.66 4.20
CA ASN A 60 4.90 0.22 2.85
C ASN A 60 5.46 1.37 2.01
N PHE A 61 4.87 2.56 2.13
CA PHE A 61 5.39 3.77 1.47
C PHE A 61 6.81 4.08 1.94
N PHE A 62 7.05 4.20 3.25
CA PHE A 62 8.38 4.56 3.77
C PHE A 62 9.45 3.49 3.46
N LEU A 63 9.08 2.21 3.48
CA LEU A 63 9.96 1.13 3.03
C LEU A 63 10.28 1.21 1.53
N THR A 64 9.28 1.54 0.71
CA THR A 64 9.43 1.72 -0.74
C THR A 64 10.31 2.93 -1.05
N LEU A 65 10.05 4.06 -0.38
CA LEU A 65 10.84 5.29 -0.49
C LEU A 65 12.30 5.03 -0.12
N LYS A 66 12.53 4.36 1.01
CA LYS A 66 13.89 3.99 1.44
C LYS A 66 14.58 3.10 0.40
N ARG A 67 13.90 2.05 -0.11
CA ARG A 67 14.45 1.20 -1.19
C ARG A 67 14.76 2.02 -2.43
N PHE A 68 13.89 2.94 -2.83
CA PHE A 68 14.06 3.79 -4.00
C PHE A 68 15.28 4.70 -3.86
N LEU A 69 15.40 5.44 -2.76
CA LEU A 69 16.53 6.35 -2.51
C LEU A 69 17.87 5.61 -2.38
N GLN A 70 17.86 4.39 -1.85
CA GLN A 70 19.06 3.55 -1.72
C GLN A 70 19.46 2.82 -3.01
N THR A 71 18.55 2.70 -3.98
CA THR A 71 18.84 2.04 -5.25
C THR A 71 19.63 3.00 -6.15
N THR A 72 20.74 2.51 -6.71
CA THR A 72 21.56 3.28 -7.67
C THR A 72 20.68 3.88 -8.77
N PRO A 73 20.82 5.17 -9.12
CA PRO A 73 19.95 5.83 -10.11
C PRO A 73 19.80 5.08 -11.45
N SER A 74 20.84 4.40 -11.92
CA SER A 74 20.80 3.59 -13.16
C SER A 74 20.02 2.27 -13.06
N LYS A 75 19.66 1.85 -11.85
CA LYS A 75 18.92 0.61 -11.54
C LYS A 75 17.51 0.89 -11.03
N ARG A 76 17.04 2.14 -11.07
CA ARG A 76 15.69 2.55 -10.66
C ARG A 76 15.06 3.45 -11.72
N PRO A 77 13.73 3.63 -11.70
CA PRO A 77 13.09 4.65 -12.51
C PRO A 77 13.59 6.04 -12.11
N LYS A 78 13.53 7.01 -13.04
CA LYS A 78 13.92 8.39 -12.74
C LYS A 78 13.00 8.99 -11.69
N LYS A 79 11.68 8.83 -11.86
CA LYS A 79 10.65 9.30 -10.92
C LYS A 79 9.78 8.16 -10.42
N LEU A 80 9.46 8.20 -9.13
CA LEU A 80 8.49 7.33 -8.49
C LEU A 80 7.24 8.14 -8.15
N PHE A 81 6.07 7.68 -8.60
CA PHE A 81 4.79 8.18 -8.14
C PHE A 81 4.15 7.09 -7.28
N TYR A 82 3.84 7.42 -6.04
CA TYR A 82 3.19 6.54 -5.10
C TYR A 82 1.81 7.11 -4.79
N ILE A 83 0.76 6.35 -5.04
CA ILE A 83 -0.63 6.76 -4.83
C ILE A 83 -1.20 5.84 -3.76
N SER A 84 -1.70 6.39 -2.66
CA SER A 84 -2.29 5.57 -1.60
C SER A 84 -3.62 6.15 -1.16
N VAL A 85 -4.62 5.30 -0.98
CA VAL A 85 -5.95 5.70 -0.51
C VAL A 85 -6.10 5.29 0.95
N GLU A 86 -6.65 6.18 1.78
CA GLU A 86 -6.90 5.92 3.20
C GLU A 86 -8.23 6.54 3.64
N ALA A 87 -9.11 5.70 4.20
CA ALA A 87 -10.44 6.11 4.65
C ALA A 87 -10.44 6.59 6.12
N PHE A 88 -9.45 6.17 6.91
CA PHE A 88 -9.37 6.39 8.36
C PHE A 88 -8.15 7.22 8.72
N TYR A 89 -8.40 8.44 9.18
CA TYR A 89 -7.35 9.37 9.54
C TYR A 89 -6.68 9.00 10.87
N ILE A 90 -5.35 8.99 10.91
CA ILE A 90 -4.54 8.84 12.12
C ILE A 90 -3.85 10.18 12.39
N GLU A 91 -3.95 10.70 13.62
CA GLU A 91 -3.31 11.98 13.97
C GLU A 91 -1.78 11.89 13.89
N LYS A 92 -1.11 12.99 13.54
CA LYS A 92 0.36 13.03 13.36
C LYS A 92 1.12 12.61 14.63
N GLU A 93 0.67 13.03 15.82
CA GLU A 93 1.27 12.62 17.09
C GLU A 93 1.09 11.12 17.34
N GLN A 94 -0.05 10.57 16.93
CA GLN A 94 -0.35 9.14 17.06
C GLN A 94 0.47 8.30 16.08
N LEU A 95 0.67 8.76 14.84
CA LEU A 95 1.62 8.14 13.90
C LEU A 95 3.03 8.08 14.48
N ARG A 96 3.50 9.19 15.07
CA ARG A 96 4.80 9.24 15.76
C ARG A 96 4.88 8.22 16.90
N GLU A 97 3.87 8.18 17.76
CA GLU A 97 3.80 7.22 18.88
C GLU A 97 3.83 5.76 18.39
N ILE A 98 3.09 5.45 17.32
CA ILE A 98 3.10 4.12 16.71
C ILE A 98 4.53 3.74 16.31
N TYR A 99 5.21 4.59 15.53
CA TYR A 99 6.59 4.30 15.10
C TYR A 99 7.56 4.10 16.26
N GLN A 100 7.39 4.85 17.36
CA GLN A 100 8.18 4.70 18.58
C GLN A 100 7.91 3.35 19.25
N LYS A 101 6.64 2.98 19.44
CA LYS A 101 6.25 1.72 20.09
C LYS A 101 6.67 0.47 19.30
N LEU A 102 6.75 0.58 17.98
CA LEU A 102 7.26 -0.47 17.11
C LEU A 102 8.77 -0.57 17.07
N GLY A 103 9.48 0.43 17.59
CA GLY A 103 10.94 0.48 17.54
C GLY A 103 11.50 0.80 16.16
N PHE A 104 10.69 1.31 15.22
CA PHE A 104 11.15 1.71 13.88
C PHE A 104 11.36 3.23 13.75
N TYR A 105 11.05 4.01 14.79
CA TYR A 105 11.13 5.47 14.74
C TYR A 105 12.51 5.97 14.32
N GLU A 106 13.59 5.51 14.96
CA GLU A 106 14.95 5.97 14.61
C GLU A 106 15.35 5.56 13.17
N GLU A 107 14.85 4.44 12.66
CA GLU A 107 15.12 4.01 11.28
C GLU A 107 14.48 4.92 10.23
N PHE A 108 13.31 5.49 10.53
CA PHE A 108 12.52 6.31 9.59
C PHE A 108 12.47 7.79 9.96
N LYS A 109 13.12 8.21 11.04
CA LYS A 109 12.97 9.53 11.67
C LYS A 109 13.03 10.70 10.69
N GLU A 110 14.04 10.73 9.84
CA GLU A 110 14.24 11.83 8.89
C GLU A 110 13.05 11.94 7.90
N LEU A 111 12.67 10.81 7.30
CA LEU A 111 11.57 10.75 6.33
C LEU A 111 10.21 10.99 7.01
N LEU A 112 10.01 10.40 8.19
CA LEU A 112 8.77 10.50 8.96
C LEU A 112 8.56 11.94 9.43
N GLU A 113 9.55 12.60 10.03
CA GLU A 113 9.37 13.97 10.50
C GLU A 113 9.22 14.98 9.34
N GLN A 114 9.88 14.74 8.21
CA GLN A 114 9.63 15.52 6.98
C GLN A 114 8.16 15.39 6.53
N PHE A 115 7.61 14.18 6.54
CA PHE A 115 6.20 13.91 6.24
C PHE A 115 5.26 14.56 7.26
N LEU A 116 5.47 14.30 8.56
CA LEU A 116 4.61 14.77 9.65
C LEU A 116 4.57 16.31 9.77
N LYS A 117 5.62 17.01 9.32
CA LYS A 117 5.65 18.47 9.25
C LYS A 117 4.53 19.05 8.38
N PHE A 118 4.19 18.37 7.29
CA PHE A 118 3.19 18.81 6.31
C PHE A 118 1.94 17.93 6.28
N TYR A 119 1.87 16.92 7.16
CA TYR A 119 0.73 16.03 7.26
C TYR A 119 -0.55 16.84 7.54
N PRO A 120 -1.58 16.71 6.68
CA PRO A 120 -2.75 17.58 6.76
C PRO A 120 -3.58 17.26 7.98
N LYS A 121 -4.48 18.17 8.35
CA LYS A 121 -5.53 17.88 9.33
C LYS A 121 -6.54 16.89 8.72
N ALA A 122 -7.35 16.26 9.57
CA ALA A 122 -8.41 15.32 9.19
C ALA A 122 -9.44 15.94 8.23
N LYS A 123 -9.13 15.94 6.93
CA LYS A 123 -9.95 16.49 5.85
C LYS A 123 -9.77 15.62 4.62
N GLU A 124 -10.86 15.40 3.89
CA GLU A 124 -10.85 14.67 2.62
C GLU A 124 -10.12 15.47 1.54
N GLY A 125 -9.48 14.74 0.63
CA GLY A 125 -8.80 15.29 -0.53
C GLY A 125 -7.48 14.57 -0.85
N ILE A 126 -6.82 15.06 -1.89
CA ILE A 126 -5.55 14.55 -2.38
C ILE A 126 -4.41 15.44 -1.90
N TYR A 127 -3.47 14.87 -1.16
CA TYR A 127 -2.33 15.57 -0.59
C TYR A 127 -1.03 15.04 -1.19
N ARG A 128 -0.33 15.91 -1.92
CA ARG A 128 0.94 15.56 -2.56
C ARG A 128 2.14 15.91 -1.68
N PHE A 129 3.00 14.95 -1.44
CA PHE A 129 4.31 15.10 -0.79
C PHE A 129 5.43 14.82 -1.79
N TYR A 130 6.60 15.41 -1.54
CA TYR A 130 7.76 15.30 -2.41
C TYR A 130 9.00 14.91 -1.60
N PHE A 131 9.70 13.87 -2.05
CA PHE A 131 10.92 13.31 -1.46
C PHE A 131 11.93 13.02 -2.57
N GLU A 132 12.72 14.02 -2.94
CA GLU A 132 13.60 13.96 -4.12
C GLU A 132 12.79 13.48 -5.34
N ASP A 133 13.18 12.46 -6.07
CA ASP A 133 12.42 12.01 -7.25
C ASP A 133 11.15 11.18 -6.93
N CYS A 134 10.70 11.14 -5.68
CA CYS A 134 9.50 10.42 -5.26
C CYS A 134 8.36 11.38 -4.89
N PHE A 135 7.19 11.15 -5.47
CA PHE A 135 5.95 11.86 -5.20
C PHE A 135 4.96 10.91 -4.51
N LEU A 136 4.42 11.32 -3.37
CA LEU A 136 3.33 10.60 -2.70
C LEU A 136 2.04 11.40 -2.88
N ASP A 137 1.04 10.82 -3.53
CA ASP A 137 -0.35 11.27 -3.48
C ASP A 137 -1.10 10.46 -2.43
N LEU A 138 -1.33 11.07 -1.28
CA LEU A 138 -2.15 10.50 -0.22
C LEU A 138 -3.59 10.99 -0.37
N VAL A 139 -4.47 10.07 -0.77
CA VAL A 139 -5.89 10.32 -1.04
C VAL A 139 -6.69 9.94 0.20
N PHE A 140 -7.19 10.95 0.90
CA PHE A 140 -7.97 10.76 2.13
C PHE A 140 -9.45 10.63 1.84
N GLU A 141 -9.86 9.49 1.30
CA GLU A 141 -11.24 9.17 0.95
C GLU A 141 -11.53 7.67 1.10
N ASP A 142 -12.79 7.29 0.93
CA ASP A 142 -13.15 5.89 0.77
C ASP A 142 -12.53 5.31 -0.52
N ILE A 143 -12.20 4.01 -0.53
CA ILE A 143 -11.57 3.35 -1.67
C ILE A 143 -12.42 3.43 -2.96
N ALA A 144 -13.73 3.67 -2.86
CA ALA A 144 -14.59 3.94 -4.00
C ALA A 144 -14.14 5.15 -4.84
N VAL A 145 -13.29 6.04 -4.32
CA VAL A 145 -12.69 7.17 -5.06
C VAL A 145 -11.86 6.72 -6.26
N LEU A 146 -11.40 5.45 -6.31
CA LEU A 146 -10.60 4.94 -7.43
C LEU A 146 -11.29 5.16 -8.78
N LYS A 147 -12.62 5.10 -8.85
CA LYS A 147 -13.42 5.38 -10.07
C LYS A 147 -13.20 6.79 -10.65
N GLU A 148 -12.77 7.73 -9.81
CA GLU A 148 -12.55 9.15 -10.14
C GLU A 148 -11.08 9.44 -10.47
N LEU A 149 -10.19 8.48 -10.21
CA LEU A 149 -8.77 8.60 -10.51
C LEU A 149 -8.46 8.13 -11.93
N ASP A 150 -7.41 8.71 -12.51
CA ASP A 150 -6.89 8.35 -13.83
C ASP A 150 -5.36 8.26 -13.79
N PHE A 151 -4.86 7.04 -13.63
CA PHE A 151 -3.44 6.68 -13.69
C PHE A 151 -3.29 5.23 -14.17
N LYS A 152 -2.04 4.84 -14.46
CA LYS A 152 -1.68 3.48 -14.89
C LYS A 152 -0.53 2.94 -14.05
N ALA A 153 -0.86 2.18 -13.01
CA ALA A 153 0.10 1.61 -12.06
C ALA A 153 1.04 0.59 -12.72
N ASP A 154 2.31 0.60 -12.36
CA ASP A 154 3.25 -0.50 -12.59
C ASP A 154 3.07 -1.62 -11.56
N VAL A 155 2.76 -1.24 -10.33
CA VAL A 155 2.60 -2.16 -9.20
C VAL A 155 1.43 -1.70 -8.33
N TRP A 156 0.65 -2.67 -7.85
CA TRP A 156 -0.34 -2.45 -6.81
C TRP A 156 0.06 -3.17 -5.52
N TYR A 157 -0.02 -2.46 -4.41
CA TYR A 157 -0.07 -3.03 -3.08
C TYR A 157 -1.54 -3.15 -2.68
N LEU A 158 -2.08 -4.36 -2.85
CA LEU A 158 -3.40 -4.70 -2.33
C LEU A 158 -3.27 -5.03 -0.85
N ASP A 159 -3.15 -3.97 -0.06
CA ASP A 159 -2.93 -3.98 1.37
C ASP A 159 -4.07 -3.33 2.14
N GLY A 160 -4.29 -3.84 3.35
CA GLY A 160 -5.24 -3.42 4.36
C GLY A 160 -5.87 -4.61 5.09
N PHE A 161 -6.97 -4.39 5.80
CA PHE A 161 -7.52 -5.40 6.70
C PHE A 161 -7.96 -6.66 5.98
N SER A 162 -7.80 -7.79 6.68
CA SER A 162 -8.09 -9.10 6.09
C SER A 162 -9.52 -9.17 5.54
N PRO A 163 -9.76 -9.88 4.42
CA PRO A 163 -11.10 -10.00 3.83
C PRO A 163 -12.23 -10.38 4.77
N ASN A 164 -11.92 -11.22 5.76
CA ASN A 164 -12.90 -11.69 6.75
C ASN A 164 -13.33 -10.58 7.73
N LYS A 165 -12.50 -9.54 7.86
CA LYS A 165 -12.70 -8.39 8.74
C LYS A 165 -13.14 -7.14 7.97
N ASN A 166 -12.82 -7.07 6.68
CA ASN A 166 -13.25 -6.02 5.77
C ASN A 166 -13.77 -6.65 4.47
N SER A 167 -15.06 -6.98 4.42
CA SER A 167 -15.69 -7.68 3.29
C SER A 167 -15.79 -6.84 2.01
N GLN A 168 -15.75 -5.51 2.14
CA GLN A 168 -15.66 -4.58 1.00
C GLN A 168 -14.24 -4.56 0.42
N MET A 169 -13.25 -4.97 1.21
CA MET A 169 -11.88 -5.07 0.74
C MET A 169 -11.74 -6.26 -0.21
N PHE A 170 -11.24 -5.99 -1.41
CA PHE A 170 -11.06 -6.98 -2.49
C PHE A 170 -12.36 -7.47 -3.14
N ASP A 171 -13.45 -6.71 -2.99
CA ASP A 171 -14.69 -6.98 -3.71
C ASP A 171 -14.49 -6.85 -5.24
N GLU A 172 -15.52 -7.24 -6.00
CA GLU A 172 -15.43 -7.24 -7.45
C GLU A 172 -15.20 -5.84 -8.03
N ASN A 173 -15.86 -4.81 -7.46
CA ASN A 173 -15.77 -3.43 -7.93
C ASN A 173 -14.36 -2.87 -7.72
N LEU A 174 -13.74 -3.15 -6.57
CA LEU A 174 -12.36 -2.76 -6.31
C LEU A 174 -11.40 -3.38 -7.33
N ILE A 175 -11.54 -4.68 -7.60
CA ILE A 175 -10.64 -5.36 -8.54
C ILE A 175 -10.86 -4.89 -9.98
N PHE A 176 -12.08 -4.53 -10.35
CA PHE A 176 -12.36 -3.84 -11.61
C PHE A 176 -11.58 -2.52 -11.71
N GLU A 177 -11.67 -1.66 -10.71
CA GLU A 177 -10.95 -0.37 -10.71
C GLU A 177 -9.44 -0.55 -10.71
N VAL A 178 -8.93 -1.54 -9.96
CA VAL A 178 -7.51 -1.92 -9.96
C VAL A 178 -7.07 -2.33 -11.38
N ALA A 179 -7.86 -3.13 -12.09
CA ALA A 179 -7.58 -3.51 -13.46
C ALA A 179 -7.62 -2.30 -14.41
N ARG A 180 -8.63 -1.43 -14.27
CA ARG A 180 -8.77 -0.20 -15.07
C ARG A 180 -7.59 0.74 -14.90
N LEU A 181 -7.09 0.87 -13.68
CA LEU A 181 -5.96 1.71 -13.29
C LEU A 181 -4.59 1.00 -13.45
N SER A 182 -4.56 -0.14 -14.13
CA SER A 182 -3.34 -0.89 -14.43
C SER A 182 -3.00 -0.80 -15.93
N LYS A 183 -1.72 -0.98 -16.25
CA LYS A 183 -1.24 -1.17 -17.63
C LYS A 183 -0.83 -2.60 -17.86
N LYS A 184 -0.52 -2.96 -19.11
CA LYS A 184 0.02 -4.29 -19.38
C LYS A 184 1.24 -4.60 -18.50
N ASN A 185 1.28 -5.81 -17.94
CA ASN A 185 2.32 -6.31 -17.02
C ASN A 185 2.35 -5.65 -15.64
N THR A 186 1.29 -4.95 -15.21
CA THR A 186 1.16 -4.50 -13.82
C THR A 186 1.20 -5.70 -12.88
N GLN A 187 1.99 -5.58 -11.81
CA GLN A 187 2.10 -6.60 -10.77
C GLN A 187 1.24 -6.25 -9.55
N ILE A 188 0.44 -7.19 -9.09
CA ILE A 188 -0.26 -7.15 -7.80
C ILE A 188 0.60 -7.83 -6.74
N CYS A 189 0.83 -7.14 -5.63
CA CYS A 189 1.45 -7.65 -4.40
C CYS A 189 0.39 -7.65 -3.28
N THR A 190 0.24 -8.76 -2.56
CA THR A 190 -0.67 -8.87 -1.42
C THR A 190 -0.29 -10.01 -0.48
N PHE A 191 -0.56 -9.87 0.81
CA PHE A 191 -0.39 -10.97 1.77
C PHE A 191 -1.50 -12.03 1.64
N SER A 192 -2.63 -11.68 1.03
CA SER A 192 -3.82 -12.52 1.01
C SER A 192 -3.72 -13.61 -0.06
N SER A 193 -4.25 -14.79 0.23
CA SER A 193 -4.45 -15.88 -0.74
C SER A 193 -5.91 -16.29 -0.84
N ALA A 194 -6.84 -15.42 -0.45
CA ALA A 194 -8.27 -15.73 -0.42
C ALA A 194 -8.81 -16.08 -1.82
N GLY A 195 -9.64 -17.14 -1.88
CA GLY A 195 -10.12 -17.69 -3.15
C GLY A 195 -10.97 -16.71 -3.97
N PHE A 196 -11.77 -15.87 -3.31
CA PHE A 196 -12.60 -14.87 -4.00
C PHE A 196 -11.74 -13.75 -4.64
N LEU A 197 -10.67 -13.29 -3.98
CA LEU A 197 -9.71 -12.33 -4.55
C LEU A 197 -9.07 -12.92 -5.81
N GLN A 198 -8.61 -14.18 -5.76
CA GLN A 198 -8.04 -14.86 -6.93
C GLN A 198 -9.06 -14.98 -8.09
N LYS A 199 -10.32 -15.27 -7.78
CA LYS A 199 -11.42 -15.34 -8.77
C LYS A 199 -11.63 -13.99 -9.43
N ASN A 200 -11.71 -12.91 -8.65
CA ASN A 200 -11.92 -11.55 -9.15
C ASN A 200 -10.73 -11.07 -9.99
N LEU A 201 -9.49 -11.33 -9.53
CA LEU A 201 -8.28 -11.01 -10.30
C LEU A 201 -8.27 -11.70 -11.66
N LYS A 202 -8.57 -13.02 -11.71
CA LYS A 202 -8.67 -13.75 -12.97
C LYS A 202 -9.78 -13.23 -13.88
N LYS A 203 -10.93 -12.87 -13.31
CA LYS A 203 -12.06 -12.30 -14.06
C LYS A 203 -11.66 -11.01 -14.81
N TYR A 204 -10.78 -10.20 -14.23
CA TYR A 204 -10.32 -8.94 -14.81
C TYR A 204 -8.92 -9.02 -15.44
N GLY A 205 -8.56 -10.20 -15.98
CA GLY A 205 -7.39 -10.34 -16.86
C GLY A 205 -6.04 -10.53 -16.15
N PHE A 206 -6.03 -10.71 -14.83
CA PHE A 206 -4.79 -11.02 -14.12
C PHE A 206 -4.51 -12.53 -14.11
N ARG A 207 -3.28 -12.90 -14.47
CA ARG A 207 -2.74 -14.23 -14.18
C ARG A 207 -2.26 -14.28 -12.74
N VAL A 208 -2.87 -15.15 -11.94
CA VAL A 208 -2.57 -15.33 -10.51
C VAL A 208 -1.53 -16.43 -10.33
N GLU A 209 -0.48 -16.13 -9.58
CA GLU A 209 0.56 -17.06 -9.15
C GLU A 209 0.52 -17.23 -7.63
N LYS A 210 0.44 -18.48 -7.17
CA LYS A 210 0.61 -18.79 -5.75
C LYS A 210 2.10 -18.87 -5.41
N THR A 211 2.50 -18.20 -4.34
CA THR A 211 3.89 -18.21 -3.86
C THR A 211 3.94 -18.51 -2.38
N LYS A 212 5.12 -18.89 -1.86
CA LYS A 212 5.33 -19.06 -0.42
C LYS A 212 5.06 -17.74 0.30
N GLY A 213 4.24 -17.77 1.34
CA GLY A 213 3.94 -16.60 2.16
C GLY A 213 5.04 -16.32 3.20
N PHE A 214 5.10 -15.08 3.69
CA PHE A 214 5.97 -14.75 4.82
C PHE A 214 5.44 -15.40 6.11
N ARG A 215 6.15 -16.42 6.62
CA ARG A 215 5.71 -17.21 7.80
C ARG A 215 4.28 -17.79 7.66
N LYS A 216 3.74 -17.83 6.43
CA LYS A 216 2.42 -18.35 6.03
C LYS A 216 2.63 -19.37 4.91
N ARG A 217 1.67 -20.28 4.72
CA ARG A 217 1.76 -21.32 3.68
C ARG A 217 1.78 -20.72 2.28
N GLU A 218 0.82 -19.85 1.99
CA GLU A 218 0.59 -19.30 0.65
C GLU A 218 0.25 -17.81 0.71
N MET A 219 0.81 -17.05 -0.22
CA MET A 219 0.35 -15.73 -0.66
C MET A 219 0.18 -15.75 -2.18
N ILE A 220 -0.31 -14.67 -2.78
CA ILE A 220 -0.39 -14.58 -4.25
C ILE A 220 0.37 -13.37 -4.78
N LYS A 221 0.86 -13.53 -6.00
CA LYS A 221 1.17 -12.43 -6.92
C LYS A 221 0.23 -12.52 -8.10
N ALA A 222 -0.05 -11.41 -8.76
CA ALA A 222 -0.81 -11.46 -10.00
C ALA A 222 -0.26 -10.48 -11.02
N TYR A 223 -0.44 -10.77 -12.30
CA TYR A 223 0.13 -9.98 -13.40
C TYR A 223 -0.96 -9.71 -14.43
N LEU A 224 -1.17 -8.45 -14.79
CA LEU A 224 -2.14 -8.11 -15.83
C LEU A 224 -1.57 -8.50 -17.20
N GLU A 225 -2.18 -9.48 -17.88
CA GLU A 225 -1.64 -10.02 -19.14
C GLU A 225 -2.04 -9.17 -20.36
N ASN A 226 -3.26 -8.65 -20.35
CA ASN A 226 -3.81 -7.83 -21.41
C ASN A 226 -4.41 -6.57 -20.80
N GLU A 227 -4.26 -5.43 -21.49
CA GLU A 227 -5.02 -4.24 -21.14
C GLU A 227 -6.50 -4.51 -21.43
N LEU A 228 -7.35 -4.11 -20.49
CA LEU A 228 -8.79 -4.15 -20.70
C LEU A 228 -9.13 -3.03 -21.69
N GLU A 229 -9.65 -3.40 -22.85
CA GLU A 229 -10.30 -2.45 -23.75
C GLU A 229 -11.65 -2.08 -23.11
N PHE A 230 -11.78 -0.81 -22.71
CA PHE A 230 -13.01 -0.24 -22.15
C PHE A 230 -13.65 0.70 -23.16
#